data_AF-A0A496VYK0-F1
#
_entry.id   AF-A0A496VYK0-F1
#
_cell.length_a   1.000
_cell.length_b   1.000
_cell.length_c   1.000
_cell.angle_alpha   90.00
_cell.angle_beta   90.00
_cell.angle_gamma   90.00
#
_symmetry.space_group_name_H-M   'P 1'
#
loop_
_entity.id
_entity.type
_entity.pdbx_description
1 polymer ?
#
loop_
_entity_poly.entity_id
_entity_poly.type
_entity_poly.pdbx_seq_one_letter_code
_entity_poly.pdbx_strand_id
1 'polypeptide(L)'
;MNGLTDEQVVMLLSSRQKGQNAAEEIFKRGSRLFDLLLAQEGDKDYFYGRLGNPYSATAMIMPLPPGFEIPGFNFKKELSEEDQEQTVTVEVVSLYLISAIYFGKLHFADNPLLVLRLPFGKQSVGNKQEYIIRGFHSAREWIKKFKKVGMESLRAQGEDPLKNANLEWW
;
A
#
# COMPACT_ATOMS: atom_id res chain seq x y z
N MET A 1 -1.64 7.16 19.28
CA MET A 1 -0.96 5.86 19.52
C MET A 1 0.37 6.08 20.23
N ASN A 2 0.35 6.91 21.28
CA ASN A 2 1.57 7.37 21.92
C ASN A 2 2.19 6.25 22.75
N GLY A 3 3.52 6.11 22.69
CA GLY A 3 4.26 5.10 23.46
C GLY A 3 4.42 3.74 22.77
N LEU A 4 3.85 3.53 21.57
CA LEU A 4 4.10 2.31 20.80
C LEU A 4 5.45 2.37 20.07
N THR A 5 6.19 1.25 20.06
CA THR A 5 7.42 1.10 19.26
C THR A 5 7.11 1.12 17.76
N ASP A 6 8.14 1.21 16.94
CA ASP A 6 8.01 1.23 15.49
C ASP A 6 7.43 -0.09 14.96
N GLU A 7 7.88 -1.22 15.48
CA GLU A 7 7.39 -2.57 15.17
C GLU A 7 5.93 -2.73 15.60
N GLN A 8 5.58 -2.27 16.80
CA GLN A 8 4.21 -2.33 17.31
C GLN A 8 3.23 -1.56 16.44
N VAL A 9 3.65 -0.42 15.88
CA VAL A 9 2.80 0.33 14.97
C VAL A 9 2.64 -0.39 13.63
N VAL A 10 3.71 -0.97 13.07
CA VAL A 10 3.61 -1.75 11.81
C VAL A 10 2.71 -2.98 11.99
N MET A 11 2.83 -3.71 13.10
CA MET A 11 1.96 -4.85 13.39
C MET A 11 0.47 -4.49 13.50
N LEU A 12 0.14 -3.23 13.79
CA LEU A 12 -1.25 -2.78 13.85
C LEU A 12 -1.88 -2.54 12.47
N LEU A 13 -1.15 -2.67 11.36
CA LEU A 13 -1.71 -2.53 10.01
C LEU A 13 -2.82 -3.55 9.72
N SER A 14 -2.66 -4.81 10.14
CA SER A 14 -3.70 -5.84 10.00
C SER A 14 -4.83 -5.71 11.04
N SER A 15 -4.74 -4.76 11.97
CA SER A 15 -5.76 -4.56 12.99
C SER A 15 -7.03 -3.96 12.40
N ARG A 16 -8.17 -4.64 12.58
CA ARG A 16 -9.48 -4.14 12.16
C ARG A 16 -9.85 -2.77 12.73
N GLN A 17 -9.48 -2.51 13.99
CA GLN A 17 -9.86 -1.27 14.68
C GLN A 17 -8.79 -0.18 14.57
N LYS A 18 -7.53 -0.58 14.35
CA LYS A 18 -6.37 0.33 14.45
C LYS A 18 -5.58 0.48 13.15
N GLY A 19 -5.90 -0.26 12.10
CA GLY A 19 -5.17 -0.23 10.82
C GLY A 19 -5.05 1.17 10.22
N GLN A 20 -6.16 1.92 10.17
CA GLN A 20 -6.13 3.31 9.71
C GLN A 20 -5.18 4.18 10.55
N ASN A 21 -5.30 4.11 11.88
CA ASN A 21 -4.45 4.88 12.79
C ASN A 21 -2.98 4.46 12.68
N ALA A 22 -2.71 3.16 12.45
CA ALA A 22 -1.40 2.59 12.13
C ALA A 22 -0.79 3.26 10.89
N ALA A 23 -1.52 3.29 9.78
CA ALA A 23 -1.06 3.92 8.54
C ALA A 23 -0.72 5.40 8.73
N GLU A 24 -1.58 6.17 9.42
CA GLU A 24 -1.33 7.59 9.70
C GLU A 24 -0.10 7.83 10.57
N GLU A 25 0.10 7.01 11.60
CA GLU A 25 1.26 7.10 12.48
C GLU A 25 2.55 6.68 11.77
N ILE A 26 2.51 5.65 10.93
CA ILE A 26 3.64 5.26 10.09
C ILE A 26 4.06 6.42 9.19
N PHE A 27 3.09 7.06 8.55
CA PHE A 27 3.33 8.22 7.71
C PHE A 27 3.97 9.38 8.50
N LYS A 28 3.50 9.66 9.72
CA LYS A 28 4.10 10.67 10.61
C LYS A 28 5.53 10.34 11.02
N ARG A 29 5.83 9.07 11.29
CA ARG A 29 7.17 8.59 11.64
C ARG A 29 8.14 8.61 10.46
N GLY A 30 7.60 8.55 9.25
CA GLY A 30 8.33 8.82 8.01
C GLY A 30 9.40 7.76 7.70
N SER A 31 10.50 8.21 7.10
CA SER A 31 11.49 7.33 6.47
C SER A 31 12.22 6.37 7.39
N ARG A 32 12.15 6.56 8.72
CA ARG A 32 12.78 5.62 9.68
C ARG A 32 12.13 4.23 9.66
N LEU A 33 10.89 4.13 9.19
CA LEU A 33 10.15 2.88 9.11
C LEU A 33 10.36 2.10 7.81
N PHE A 34 11.13 2.62 6.85
CA PHE A 34 11.29 2.00 5.53
C PHE A 34 11.73 0.53 5.59
N ASP A 35 12.68 0.17 6.44
CA ASP A 35 13.14 -1.22 6.55
C ASP A 35 12.05 -2.14 7.14
N LEU A 36 11.25 -1.65 8.09
CA LEU A 36 10.12 -2.40 8.66
C LEU A 36 8.98 -2.58 7.66
N LEU A 37 8.70 -1.57 6.83
CA LEU A 37 7.71 -1.66 5.76
C LEU A 37 8.16 -2.63 4.65
N LEU A 38 9.43 -2.61 4.28
CA LEU A 38 9.99 -3.59 3.33
C LEU A 38 9.92 -5.03 3.85
N ALA A 39 10.01 -5.23 5.16
CA ALA A 39 9.90 -6.54 5.79
C ALA A 39 8.48 -7.14 5.73
N GLN A 40 7.46 -6.35 5.33
CA GLN A 40 6.10 -6.83 5.14
C GLN A 40 5.84 -7.46 3.77
N GLU A 41 6.85 -7.58 2.89
CA GLU A 41 6.68 -8.31 1.62
C GLU A 41 6.20 -9.75 1.89
N GLY A 42 5.07 -10.13 1.29
CA GLY A 42 4.46 -11.45 1.50
C GLY A 42 3.44 -11.51 2.64
N ASP A 43 3.26 -10.44 3.42
CA ASP A 43 2.17 -10.37 4.39
C ASP A 43 0.83 -10.13 3.67
N LYS A 44 0.05 -11.22 3.58
CA LYS A 44 -1.26 -11.28 2.91
C LYS A 44 -2.42 -10.96 3.84
N ASP A 45 -2.19 -10.60 5.10
CA ASP A 45 -3.27 -10.19 5.98
C ASP A 45 -3.95 -8.93 5.40
N TYR A 46 -5.27 -8.84 5.59
CA TYR A 46 -6.02 -7.72 5.06
C TYR A 46 -5.80 -6.44 5.86
N PHE A 47 -5.69 -5.32 5.14
CA PHE A 47 -5.66 -3.99 5.72
C PHE A 47 -7.09 -3.44 5.82
N TYR A 48 -7.50 -3.04 7.04
CA TYR A 48 -8.85 -2.57 7.32
C TYR A 48 -8.91 -1.03 7.51
N GLY A 49 -8.29 -0.29 6.61
CA GLY A 49 -8.32 1.18 6.60
C GLY A 49 -8.71 1.76 5.24
N ARG A 50 -8.61 3.08 5.09
CA ARG A 50 -8.89 3.81 3.85
C ARG A 50 -7.63 4.57 3.40
N LEU A 51 -7.11 4.18 2.25
CA LEU A 51 -6.03 4.89 1.54
C LEU A 51 -6.56 5.41 0.21
N GLY A 52 -5.72 6.15 -0.52
CA GLY A 52 -6.13 6.82 -1.75
C GLY A 52 -7.01 8.04 -1.48
N ASN A 53 -7.67 8.53 -2.52
CA ASN A 53 -8.48 9.74 -2.47
C ASN A 53 -9.84 9.42 -1.82
N PRO A 54 -10.24 10.12 -0.74
CA PRO A 54 -11.52 9.86 -0.07
C PRO A 54 -12.75 10.13 -0.96
N TYR A 55 -12.56 10.81 -2.10
CA TYR A 55 -13.60 11.10 -3.09
C TYR A 55 -13.54 10.18 -4.32
N SER A 56 -12.63 9.20 -4.36
CA SER A 56 -12.53 8.25 -5.47
C SER A 56 -13.78 7.37 -5.57
N ALA A 57 -14.30 7.22 -6.78
CA ALA A 57 -15.37 6.28 -7.08
C ALA A 57 -14.87 4.84 -7.27
N THR A 58 -13.55 4.63 -7.32
CA THR A 58 -12.95 3.31 -7.53
C THR A 58 -13.13 2.47 -6.26
N ALA A 59 -13.94 1.42 -6.34
CA ALA A 59 -14.23 0.55 -5.21
C ALA A 59 -13.02 -0.32 -4.87
N MET A 60 -12.57 -0.30 -3.61
CA MET A 60 -11.71 -1.35 -3.06
C MET A 60 -12.60 -2.50 -2.58
N ILE A 61 -12.16 -3.74 -2.79
CA ILE A 61 -12.82 -4.88 -2.16
C ILE A 61 -12.24 -5.04 -0.76
N MET A 62 -13.09 -4.83 0.24
CA MET A 62 -12.79 -5.19 1.62
C MET A 62 -13.39 -6.59 1.87
N PRO A 63 -12.57 -7.64 1.98
CA PRO A 63 -13.08 -8.97 2.29
C PRO A 63 -13.76 -8.95 3.65
N LEU A 64 -14.95 -9.55 3.72
CA LEU A 64 -15.62 -9.72 4.99
C LEU A 64 -14.86 -10.75 5.84
N PRO A 65 -14.71 -10.49 7.15
CA PRO A 65 -14.12 -11.47 8.03
C PRO A 65 -14.97 -12.76 8.10
N PRO A 66 -14.35 -13.92 8.34
CA PRO A 66 -15.09 -15.17 8.56
C PRO A 66 -16.17 -15.00 9.63
N GLY A 67 -17.40 -15.43 9.32
CA GLY A 67 -18.55 -15.34 10.23
C GLY A 67 -19.33 -14.01 10.18
N PHE A 68 -19.00 -13.10 9.27
CA PHE A 68 -19.79 -11.90 9.02
C PHE A 68 -20.84 -12.19 7.94
N GLU A 69 -22.08 -12.42 8.35
CA GLU A 69 -23.22 -12.59 7.46
C GLU A 69 -24.02 -11.28 7.41
N ILE A 70 -24.18 -10.68 6.22
CA ILE A 70 -25.17 -9.62 6.00
C ILE A 70 -26.37 -10.26 5.29
N PRO A 71 -27.54 -10.36 5.94
CA PRO A 71 -28.74 -10.93 5.33
C PRO A 71 -29.05 -10.24 3.99
N GLY A 72 -29.18 -11.03 2.92
CA GLY A 72 -29.49 -10.53 1.57
C GLY A 72 -28.27 -10.21 0.68
N PHE A 73 -27.04 -10.34 1.19
CA PHE A 73 -25.82 -10.25 0.38
C PHE A 73 -25.14 -11.63 0.27
N ASN A 74 -24.98 -12.11 -0.96
CA ASN A 74 -24.18 -13.31 -1.25
C ASN A 74 -22.70 -12.93 -1.25
N PHE A 75 -22.05 -13.03 -0.10
CA PHE A 75 -20.59 -12.96 -0.05
C PHE A 75 -20.03 -14.27 -0.58
N LYS A 76 -19.26 -14.21 -1.67
CA LYS A 76 -18.49 -15.37 -2.11
C LYS A 76 -17.49 -15.71 -1.01
N LYS A 77 -17.54 -16.95 -0.52
CA LYS A 77 -16.64 -17.46 0.52
C LYS A 77 -15.18 -17.48 0.05
N GLU A 78 -14.98 -17.55 -1.27
CA GLU A 78 -13.70 -17.45 -1.95
C GLU A 78 -13.79 -16.31 -2.97
N LEU A 79 -12.88 -15.35 -2.87
CA LEU A 79 -12.74 -14.28 -3.85
C LEU A 79 -12.17 -14.85 -5.15
N SER A 80 -12.68 -14.39 -6.29
CA SER A 80 -12.03 -14.67 -7.58
C SER A 80 -10.64 -14.04 -7.63
N GLU A 81 -9.76 -14.48 -8.53
CA GLU A 81 -8.44 -13.86 -8.71
C GLU A 81 -8.55 -12.35 -8.96
N GLU A 82 -9.50 -11.94 -9.81
CA GLU A 82 -9.79 -10.53 -10.07
C GLU A 82 -10.20 -9.79 -8.78
N ASP A 83 -11.09 -10.39 -7.98
CA ASP A 83 -11.51 -9.79 -6.71
C ASP A 83 -10.34 -9.69 -5.71
N GLN A 84 -9.44 -10.68 -5.68
CA GLN A 84 -8.25 -10.66 -4.84
C GLN A 84 -7.30 -9.53 -5.23
N GLU A 85 -7.11 -9.30 -6.54
CA GLU A 85 -6.32 -8.18 -7.05
C GLU A 85 -6.91 -6.80 -6.65
N GLN A 86 -8.21 -6.72 -6.36
CA GLN A 86 -8.84 -5.48 -5.87
C GLN A 86 -8.80 -5.32 -4.33
N THR A 87 -8.16 -6.25 -3.60
CA THR A 87 -7.99 -6.16 -2.14
C THR A 87 -6.70 -5.43 -1.75
N VAL A 88 -6.70 -4.85 -0.55
CA VAL A 88 -5.51 -4.22 0.04
C VAL A 88 -5.03 -5.07 1.21
N THR A 89 -3.85 -5.66 1.05
CA THR A 89 -3.16 -6.44 2.10
C THR A 89 -2.10 -5.58 2.81
N VAL A 90 -1.53 -6.10 3.91
CA VAL A 90 -0.46 -5.43 4.68
C VAL A 90 0.75 -5.11 3.79
N GLU A 91 1.15 -6.01 2.89
CA GLU A 91 2.27 -5.73 1.98
C GLU A 91 1.95 -4.56 1.01
N VAL A 92 0.71 -4.45 0.53
CA VAL A 92 0.27 -3.39 -0.40
C VAL A 92 0.26 -2.05 0.33
N VAL A 93 -0.35 -1.96 1.52
CA VAL A 93 -0.33 -0.74 2.31
C VAL A 93 1.11 -0.37 2.70
N SER A 94 1.97 -1.33 2.97
CA SER A 94 3.37 -1.07 3.28
C SER A 94 4.11 -0.42 2.11
N LEU A 95 3.94 -0.96 0.90
CA LEU A 95 4.48 -0.37 -0.32
C LEU A 95 3.88 1.01 -0.64
N TYR A 96 2.58 1.17 -0.42
CA TYR A 96 1.86 2.45 -0.55
C TYR A 96 2.42 3.49 0.41
N LEU A 97 2.67 3.14 1.67
CA LEU A 97 3.20 4.05 2.69
C LEU A 97 4.62 4.51 2.37
N ILE A 98 5.47 3.65 1.80
CA ILE A 98 6.78 4.06 1.27
C ILE A 98 6.61 5.19 0.23
N SER A 99 5.67 5.01 -0.71
CA SER A 99 5.35 6.01 -1.73
C SER A 99 4.75 7.28 -1.13
N ALA A 100 3.80 7.17 -0.19
CA ALA A 100 3.19 8.29 0.48
C ALA A 100 4.22 9.17 1.20
N ILE A 101 5.17 8.55 1.91
CA ILE A 101 6.27 9.26 2.59
C ILE A 101 7.15 9.99 1.55
N TYR A 102 7.44 9.36 0.41
CA TYR A 102 8.13 10.03 -0.69
C TYR A 102 7.35 11.25 -1.21
N PHE A 103 6.04 11.14 -1.45
CA PHE A 103 5.22 12.25 -1.93
C PHE A 103 4.89 13.29 -0.84
N GLY A 104 5.14 12.97 0.44
CA GLY A 104 4.77 13.84 1.56
C GLY A 104 3.26 13.99 1.76
N LYS A 105 2.46 13.06 1.22
CA LYS A 105 0.99 13.09 1.31
C LYS A 105 0.45 11.66 1.45
N LEU A 106 -0.35 11.39 2.47
CA LEU A 106 -0.95 10.07 2.68
C LEU A 106 -1.97 9.71 1.59
N HIS A 107 -2.79 10.68 1.17
CA HIS A 107 -3.80 10.53 0.12
C HIS A 107 -3.30 11.13 -1.20
N PHE A 108 -2.28 10.52 -1.81
CA PHE A 108 -1.61 11.04 -3.02
C PHE A 108 -2.12 10.43 -4.32
N ALA A 109 -2.73 9.25 -4.27
CA ALA A 109 -3.29 8.53 -5.41
C ALA A 109 -4.82 8.47 -5.30
N ASP A 110 -5.52 8.14 -6.38
CA ASP A 110 -6.97 7.96 -6.35
C ASP A 110 -7.35 6.66 -5.64
N ASN A 111 -6.57 5.60 -5.77
CA ASN A 111 -6.78 4.32 -5.10
C ASN A 111 -5.44 3.61 -4.78
N PRO A 112 -5.30 2.89 -3.65
CA PRO A 112 -4.13 2.04 -3.36
C PRO A 112 -4.07 0.75 -4.22
N LEU A 113 -4.36 0.86 -5.53
CA LEU A 113 -4.20 -0.21 -6.51
C LEU A 113 -3.05 0.12 -7.45
N LEU A 114 -2.29 -0.91 -7.82
CA LEU A 114 -1.17 -0.76 -8.75
C LEU A 114 -1.63 -0.83 -10.20
N VAL A 115 -0.95 -0.07 -11.06
CA VAL A 115 -1.01 -0.19 -12.52
C VAL A 115 0.38 -0.11 -13.12
N LEU A 116 0.54 -0.67 -14.32
CA LEU A 116 1.68 -0.37 -15.16
C LEU A 116 1.56 1.06 -15.70
N ARG A 117 2.68 1.77 -15.82
CA ARG A 117 2.75 3.07 -16.51
C ARG A 117 2.57 2.87 -18.00
N LEU A 118 1.32 2.72 -18.42
CA LEU A 118 0.87 2.54 -19.78
C LEU A 118 -0.13 3.65 -20.12
N PRO A 119 -0.34 3.97 -21.41
CA PRO A 119 -1.40 4.89 -21.80
C PRO A 119 -2.76 4.49 -21.23
N PHE A 120 -3.59 5.49 -20.92
CA PHE A 120 -4.94 5.29 -20.41
C PHE A 120 -5.75 4.30 -21.28
N GLY A 121 -6.51 3.43 -20.64
CA GLY A 121 -7.30 2.37 -21.29
C GLY A 121 -6.51 1.11 -21.65
N LYS A 122 -5.19 1.09 -21.46
CA LYS A 122 -4.35 -0.12 -21.56
C LYS A 122 -3.85 -0.63 -20.21
N GLN A 123 -4.21 0.07 -19.14
CA GLN A 123 -3.83 -0.28 -17.77
C GLN A 123 -4.76 -1.37 -17.26
N SER A 124 -4.19 -2.36 -16.60
CA SER A 124 -4.93 -3.33 -15.78
C SER A 124 -4.71 -2.95 -14.33
N VAL A 125 -5.77 -2.48 -13.68
CA VAL A 125 -5.78 -1.97 -12.30
C VAL A 125 -5.90 -3.16 -11.34
N GLY A 126 -4.94 -3.30 -10.44
CA GLY A 126 -4.98 -4.35 -9.44
C GLY A 126 -3.65 -4.61 -8.75
N ASN A 127 -3.71 -5.10 -7.53
CA ASN A 127 -2.58 -5.55 -6.72
C ASN A 127 -2.14 -6.95 -7.13
N LYS A 128 -1.77 -7.11 -8.41
CA LYS A 128 -1.27 -8.38 -8.94
C LYS A 128 0.00 -8.80 -8.22
N GLN A 129 0.17 -10.10 -8.00
CA GLN A 129 1.36 -10.62 -7.32
C GLN A 129 2.66 -10.20 -8.02
N GLU A 130 2.68 -10.20 -9.35
CA GLU A 130 3.82 -9.73 -10.14
C GLU A 130 4.11 -8.24 -9.94
N TYR A 131 3.08 -7.40 -9.77
CA TYR A 131 3.26 -5.96 -9.54
C TYR A 131 3.80 -5.71 -8.14
N ILE A 132 3.28 -6.41 -7.13
CA ILE A 132 3.75 -6.32 -5.75
C ILE A 132 5.23 -6.70 -5.67
N ILE A 133 5.63 -7.85 -6.21
CA ILE A 133 7.04 -8.31 -6.22
C ILE A 133 7.95 -7.28 -6.89
N ARG A 134 7.56 -6.77 -8.07
CA ARG A 134 8.33 -5.74 -8.78
C ARG A 134 8.42 -4.44 -7.97
N GLY A 135 7.32 -4.05 -7.34
CA GLY A 135 7.22 -2.86 -6.50
C GLY A 135 8.15 -2.94 -5.31
N PHE A 136 8.16 -4.04 -4.56
CA PHE A 136 9.07 -4.26 -3.44
C PHE A 136 10.53 -4.31 -3.89
N HIS A 137 10.84 -4.97 -5.02
CA HIS A 137 12.18 -4.97 -5.57
C HIS A 137 12.65 -3.54 -5.91
N SER A 138 11.83 -2.76 -6.61
CA SER A 138 12.12 -1.35 -6.92
C SER A 138 12.28 -0.51 -5.65
N ALA A 139 11.39 -0.67 -4.67
CA ALA A 139 11.44 0.06 -3.40
C ALA A 139 12.71 -0.24 -2.60
N ARG A 140 13.22 -1.48 -2.61
CA ARG A 140 14.50 -1.84 -1.97
C ARG A 140 15.67 -1.09 -2.59
N GLU A 141 15.77 -1.10 -3.91
CA GLU A 141 16.85 -0.38 -4.61
C GLU A 141 16.72 1.13 -4.41
N TRP A 142 15.49 1.64 -4.42
CA TRP A 142 15.21 3.04 -4.12
C TRP A 142 15.60 3.42 -2.69
N ILE A 143 15.28 2.60 -1.67
CA ILE A 143 15.67 2.83 -0.26
C ILE A 143 17.19 2.80 -0.08
N LYS A 144 17.90 1.91 -0.79
CA LYS A 144 19.38 1.93 -0.82
C LYS A 144 19.91 3.24 -1.39
N LYS A 145 19.29 3.79 -2.43
CA LYS A 145 19.64 5.10 -3.01
C LYS A 145 19.31 6.23 -2.04
N PHE A 146 18.13 6.22 -1.42
CA PHE A 146 17.69 7.17 -0.40
C PHE A 146 18.69 7.27 0.75
N LYS A 147 19.16 6.14 1.28
CA LYS A 147 20.16 6.11 2.36
C LYS A 147 21.49 6.77 1.98
N LYS A 148 21.80 6.91 0.68
CA LYS A 148 23.03 7.55 0.17
C LYS A 148 22.85 9.04 -0.11
N VAL A 149 21.74 9.44 -0.72
CA VAL A 149 21.58 10.80 -1.28
C VAL A 149 20.48 11.63 -0.59
N GLY A 150 19.69 11.02 0.28
CA GLY A 150 18.58 11.67 0.98
C GLY A 150 17.31 11.84 0.12
N MET A 151 16.21 12.21 0.79
CA MET A 151 14.89 12.37 0.18
C MET A 151 14.83 13.52 -0.84
N GLU A 152 15.45 14.66 -0.52
CA GLU A 152 15.38 15.87 -1.36
C GLU A 152 16.04 15.64 -2.72
N SER A 153 17.21 15.01 -2.76
CA SER A 153 17.91 14.65 -3.99
C SER A 153 17.07 13.73 -4.88
N LEU A 154 16.38 12.74 -4.28
CA LEU A 154 15.52 11.82 -5.04
C LEU A 154 14.31 12.53 -5.63
N ARG A 155 13.66 13.41 -4.85
CA ARG A 155 12.54 14.22 -5.33
C ARG A 155 12.95 15.14 -6.48
N ALA A 156 14.11 15.79 -6.36
CA ALA A 156 14.65 16.66 -7.41
C ALA A 156 14.93 15.89 -8.73
N GLN A 157 15.26 14.60 -8.64
CA GLN A 157 15.47 13.72 -9.80
C GLN A 157 14.16 13.07 -10.31
N GLY A 158 13.03 13.30 -9.64
CA GLY A 158 11.78 12.59 -9.93
C GLY A 158 11.94 11.08 -9.82
N GLU A 159 12.73 10.62 -8.84
CA GLU A 159 13.02 9.21 -8.60
C GLU A 159 12.10 8.72 -7.50
N ASP A 160 10.89 8.28 -7.86
CA ASP A 160 9.93 7.71 -6.93
C ASP A 160 10.20 6.21 -6.66
N PRO A 161 9.66 5.64 -5.56
CA PRO A 161 9.93 4.25 -5.17
C PRO A 161 9.55 3.18 -6.20
N LEU A 162 8.60 3.46 -7.10
CA LEU A 162 8.07 2.51 -8.07
C LEU A 162 8.55 2.76 -9.51
N LYS A 163 9.33 3.81 -9.73
CA LYS A 163 9.81 4.22 -11.07
C LYS A 163 10.46 3.11 -11.86
N ASN A 164 11.39 2.39 -11.24
CA ASN A 164 12.15 1.33 -11.90
C ASN A 164 11.31 0.06 -12.12
N ALA A 165 10.20 -0.10 -11.39
CA ALA A 165 9.24 -1.16 -11.64
C ALA A 165 8.30 -0.85 -12.81
N ASN A 166 8.33 0.35 -13.41
CA ASN A 166 7.32 0.82 -14.36
C ASN A 166 5.89 0.70 -13.79
N LEU A 167 5.74 0.95 -12.49
CA LEU A 167 4.48 0.90 -11.77
C LEU A 167 4.11 2.29 -11.25
N GLU A 168 2.82 2.53 -11.10
CA GLU A 168 2.27 3.68 -10.42
C GLU A 168 1.00 3.28 -9.66
N TRP A 169 0.56 4.18 -8.79
CA TRP A 169 -0.70 4.04 -8.08
C TRP A 169 -1.82 4.64 -8.93
N TRP A 170 -2.97 3.98 -8.96
CA TRP A 170 -4.16 4.45 -9.66
C TRP A 170 -4.67 5.78 -9.09
#